data_AF-A0A1A3ILK5-F1
#
_entry.id   AF-A0A1A3ILK5-F1
#
_cell.length_a   1.000
_cell.length_b   1.000
_cell.length_c   1.000
_cell.angle_alpha   90.00
_cell.angle_beta   90.00
_cell.angle_gamma   90.00
#
_symmetry.space_group_name_H-M   'P 1'
#
loop_
_entity.id
_entity.type
_entity.pdbx_description
1 polymer ?
#
loop_
_entity_poly.entity_id
_entity_poly.type
_entity_poly.pdbx_seq_one_letter_code
_entity_poly.pdbx_strand_id
1 'polypeptide(L)'
;MHRRHVRGLLSDVFDPDQGWRLHPQVAVRPEPFGALLYHFGTRKLSFLKNRTILTLVQSLAEHPSVRSACRAAGVDDAGQGPYLHALKVLADSKMLVPQEA
;
A
#
# COMPACT_ATOMS: atom_id res chain seq x y z
N MET A 1 -30.38 -24.59 -1.00
CA MET A 1 -29.17 -24.05 -0.35
C MET A 1 -27.96 -24.22 -1.28
N HIS A 2 -27.76 -23.30 -2.23
CA HIS A 2 -26.62 -23.35 -3.14
C HIS A 2 -26.17 -21.92 -3.45
N ARG A 3 -25.06 -21.50 -2.85
CA ARG A 3 -24.13 -20.55 -3.49
C ARG A 3 -22.72 -20.92 -3.08
N ARG A 4 -22.05 -21.58 -4.03
CA ARG A 4 -20.64 -21.92 -4.02
C ARG A 4 -19.85 -20.61 -3.97
N HIS A 5 -19.05 -20.39 -2.93
CA HIS A 5 -17.97 -19.42 -3.01
C HIS A 5 -16.87 -20.03 -3.85
N VAL A 6 -16.76 -19.54 -5.08
CA VAL A 6 -15.58 -19.75 -5.90
C VAL A 6 -14.43 -19.08 -5.14
N ARG A 7 -13.58 -19.91 -4.55
CA ARG A 7 -12.21 -19.58 -4.11
C ARG A 7 -11.50 -18.97 -5.31
N GLY A 8 -11.52 -17.64 -5.39
CA GLY A 8 -10.76 -16.88 -6.39
C GLY A 8 -9.27 -17.08 -6.15
N LEU A 9 -8.57 -17.36 -7.23
CA LEU A 9 -7.13 -17.58 -7.33
C LEU A 9 -6.28 -16.56 -6.53
N LEU A 10 -5.35 -17.08 -5.71
CA LEU A 10 -4.03 -16.53 -5.34
C LEU A 10 -4.00 -15.06 -4.88
N SER A 11 -4.47 -14.78 -3.65
CA SER A 11 -4.08 -13.58 -2.91
C SER A 11 -2.75 -13.83 -2.17
N ASP A 12 -1.70 -13.93 -2.97
CA ASP A 12 -0.28 -13.85 -2.60
C ASP A 12 0.25 -12.86 -3.65
N VAL A 13 1.06 -11.83 -3.38
CA VAL A 13 2.22 -11.81 -2.51
C VAL A 13 2.52 -10.33 -2.24
N PHE A 14 2.12 -9.76 -1.10
CA PHE A 14 2.77 -8.50 -0.71
C PHE A 14 4.21 -8.85 -0.31
N ASP A 15 5.15 -8.65 -1.24
CA ASP A 15 6.57 -8.86 -1.01
C ASP A 15 7.26 -7.52 -0.69
N PRO A 16 7.70 -7.28 0.55
CA PRO A 16 8.37 -6.04 0.94
C PRO A 16 9.77 -5.89 0.32
N ASP A 17 10.32 -6.97 -0.24
CA ASP A 17 11.62 -6.98 -0.90
C ASP A 17 11.52 -6.62 -2.40
N GLN A 18 10.32 -6.34 -2.90
CA GLN A 18 10.04 -5.83 -4.25
C GLN A 18 9.56 -4.37 -4.25
N GLY A 19 9.63 -3.73 -5.42
CA GLY A 19 9.13 -2.38 -5.66
C GLY A 19 7.61 -2.34 -5.73
N TRP A 20 7.01 -1.31 -5.15
CA TRP A 20 5.57 -1.09 -5.15
C TRP A 20 5.26 0.35 -5.54
N ARG A 21 4.03 0.61 -5.95
CA ARG A 21 3.56 1.96 -6.25
C ARG A 21 2.07 2.09 -5.98
N LEU A 22 1.59 3.33 -5.86
CA LEU A 22 0.15 3.60 -5.90
C LEU A 22 -0.44 3.08 -7.22
N HIS A 23 -1.61 2.45 -7.11
CA HIS A 23 -2.37 2.09 -8.30
C HIS A 23 -2.71 3.38 -9.08
N PRO A 24 -2.58 3.42 -10.42
CA PRO A 24 -2.76 4.65 -11.21
C PRO A 24 -4.17 5.26 -11.14
N GLN A 25 -5.16 4.46 -10.70
CA GLN A 25 -6.53 4.90 -10.43
C GLN A 25 -6.79 5.31 -8.97
N VAL A 26 -5.74 5.53 -8.17
CA VAL A 26 -5.87 6.02 -6.80
C VAL A 26 -5.56 7.51 -6.74
N ALA A 27 -6.54 8.29 -6.27
CA ALA A 27 -6.32 9.67 -5.88
C ALA A 27 -5.87 9.74 -4.41
N VAL A 28 -4.87 10.59 -4.15
CA VAL A 28 -4.39 10.90 -2.80
C VAL A 28 -4.84 12.31 -2.43
N ARG A 29 -5.50 12.45 -1.29
CA ARG A 29 -5.82 13.74 -0.70
C ARG A 29 -5.12 13.87 0.67
N PRO A 30 -4.04 14.65 0.75
CA PRO A 30 -3.36 14.92 2.02
C PRO A 30 -4.28 15.63 3.02
N GLU A 31 -4.14 15.29 4.29
CA GLU A 31 -4.88 15.86 5.42
C GLU A 31 -3.94 16.05 6.62
N PRO A 32 -4.26 16.90 7.62
CA PRO A 32 -3.37 17.14 8.75
C PRO A 32 -2.95 15.87 9.50
N PHE A 33 -3.85 14.89 9.57
CA PHE A 33 -3.64 13.59 10.21
C PHE A 33 -2.98 12.53 9.30
N GLY A 34 -2.79 12.78 8.01
CA GLY A 34 -2.32 11.77 7.06
C GLY A 34 -2.94 11.98 5.68
N ALA A 35 -3.78 11.05 5.22
CA ALA A 35 -4.43 11.20 3.91
C ALA A 35 -5.69 10.34 3.74
N LEU A 36 -6.48 10.74 2.74
CA LEU A 36 -7.56 9.93 2.17
C LEU A 36 -7.09 9.38 0.82
N LEU A 37 -7.25 8.07 0.62
CA LEU A 37 -6.98 7.38 -0.64
C LEU A 37 -8.29 6.91 -1.25
N TYR A 38 -8.58 7.34 -2.47
CA TYR A 38 -9.78 6.92 -3.19
C TYR A 38 -9.42 6.20 -4.49
N HIS A 39 -9.88 4.97 -4.65
CA HIS A 39 -9.67 4.19 -5.88
C HIS A 39 -10.88 4.34 -6.81
N PHE A 40 -10.70 4.92 -8.01
CA PHE A 40 -11.80 5.17 -8.94
C PHE A 40 -12.47 3.89 -9.48
N GLY A 41 -11.68 2.86 -9.81
CA GLY A 41 -12.23 1.56 -10.27
C GLY A 41 -13.04 0.78 -9.23
N THR A 42 -12.52 0.60 -8.02
CA THR A 42 -13.20 -0.18 -6.96
C THR A 42 -14.14 0.65 -6.08
N ARG A 43 -14.07 1.99 -6.17
CA ARG A 43 -14.79 2.95 -5.32
C ARG A 43 -14.49 2.81 -3.82
N LYS A 44 -13.39 2.16 -3.46
CA LYS A 44 -12.93 2.04 -2.08
C LYS A 44 -12.30 3.34 -1.59
N LEU A 45 -12.52 3.64 -0.32
CA LEU A 45 -11.87 4.72 0.43
C LEU A 45 -10.99 4.10 1.51
N SER A 46 -9.76 4.58 1.66
CA SER A 46 -8.84 4.18 2.73
C SER A 46 -8.23 5.40 3.41
N PHE A 47 -7.93 5.25 4.69
CA PHE A 47 -7.44 6.33 5.55
C PHE A 47 -6.03 6.01 6.01
N LEU A 48 -5.12 6.94 5.76
CA LEU A 48 -3.78 6.95 6.31
C LEU A 48 -3.78 7.80 7.58
N LYS A 49 -3.42 7.19 8.71
CA LYS A 49 -3.59 7.79 10.05
C LYS A 49 -2.40 8.61 10.55
N ASN A 50 -1.31 8.67 9.78
CA ASN A 50 -0.19 9.58 10.07
C ASN A 50 0.46 10.04 8.75
N ARG A 51 1.31 11.05 8.85
CA ARG A 51 2.04 11.59 7.69
C ARG A 51 3.17 10.66 7.22
N THR A 52 3.75 9.86 8.11
CA THR A 52 4.83 8.93 7.75
C THR A 52 4.39 7.89 6.72
N ILE A 53 3.23 7.26 6.90
CA ILE A 53 2.70 6.30 5.92
C ILE A 53 2.28 6.99 4.61
N LEU A 54 1.84 8.26 4.67
CA LEU A 54 1.60 9.05 3.46
C LEU A 54 2.90 9.27 2.67
N THR A 55 3.94 9.76 3.33
CA THR A 55 5.26 9.96 2.72
C THR A 55 5.77 8.66 2.12
N LEU A 56 5.68 7.56 2.86
CA LEU A 56 6.08 6.23 2.40
C LEU A 56 5.35 5.85 1.10
N VAL A 57 4.01 5.90 1.11
CA VAL A 57 3.19 5.52 -0.06
C VAL A 57 3.47 6.40 -1.28
N GLN A 58 3.81 7.68 -1.09
CA GLN A 58 4.18 8.59 -2.17
C GLN A 58 5.57 8.31 -2.75
N SER A 59 6.53 7.92 -1.93
CA SER A 59 7.91 7.65 -2.38
C SER A 59 8.15 6.21 -2.81
N LEU A 60 7.21 5.27 -2.59
CA LEU A 60 7.39 3.84 -2.90
C LEU A 60 7.97 3.60 -4.31
N ALA A 61 7.49 4.34 -5.31
CA ALA A 61 7.90 4.17 -6.71
C ALA A 61 9.35 4.63 -7.01
N GLU A 62 9.94 5.38 -6.09
CA GLU A 62 11.32 5.90 -6.17
C GLU A 62 12.33 4.89 -5.60
N HIS A 63 11.85 3.75 -5.10
CA HIS A 63 12.63 2.81 -4.34
C HIS A 63 12.51 1.38 -4.90
N PRO A 64 13.61 0.61 -4.95
CA PRO A 64 13.60 -0.76 -5.47
C PRO A 64 12.84 -1.74 -4.57
N SER A 65 12.63 -1.40 -3.29
CA SER A 65 11.86 -2.21 -2.36
C SER A 65 11.15 -1.39 -1.28
N VAL A 66 10.08 -1.94 -0.72
CA VAL A 66 9.38 -1.32 0.43
C VAL A 66 10.32 -1.09 1.60
N ARG A 67 11.21 -2.05 1.90
CA ARG A 67 12.19 -1.89 2.99
C ARG A 67 13.13 -0.72 2.74
N SER A 68 13.58 -0.54 1.50
CA SER A 68 14.43 0.61 1.15
C SER A 68 13.69 1.94 1.29
N ALA A 69 12.40 1.99 0.92
CA ALA A 69 11.55 3.16 1.14
C ALA A 69 11.35 3.47 2.64
N CYS A 70 11.10 2.45 3.48
CA CYS A 70 10.99 2.62 4.92
C CYS A 70 12.25 3.26 5.52
N ARG A 71 13.43 2.75 5.14
CA ARG A 71 14.71 3.29 5.61
C ARG A 71 14.93 4.73 5.14
N ALA A 72 14.59 5.04 3.89
CA ALA A 72 14.66 6.41 3.36
C ALA A 72 13.70 7.36 4.10
N ALA A 73 12.56 6.87 4.58
CA ALA A 73 11.62 7.60 5.41
C ALA A 73 12.02 7.68 6.91
N GLY A 74 13.22 7.20 7.27
CA GLY A 74 13.73 7.22 8.65
C GLY A 74 13.17 6.13 9.56
N VAL A 75 12.56 5.08 9.00
CA VAL A 75 12.06 3.94 9.76
C VAL A 75 13.12 2.84 9.77
N ASP A 76 13.68 2.57 10.95
CA ASP A 76 14.63 1.48 11.16
C ASP A 76 13.97 0.11 10.97
N ASP A 77 14.78 -0.93 10.73
CA ASP A 77 14.25 -2.27 10.41
C ASP A 77 13.37 -2.83 11.54
N ALA A 78 13.68 -2.50 12.80
CA ALA A 78 12.87 -2.88 13.97
C ALA A 78 11.48 -2.21 13.99
N GLY A 79 11.37 -0.97 13.49
CA GLY A 79 10.14 -0.19 13.43
C GLY A 79 9.30 -0.41 12.18
N GLN A 80 9.75 -1.22 11.20
CA GLN A 80 9.03 -1.39 9.93
C GLN A 80 7.71 -2.15 10.04
N GLY A 81 7.57 -3.05 11.03
CA GLY A 81 6.43 -3.98 11.13
C GLY A 81 5.04 -3.34 10.94
N PRO A 82 4.70 -2.26 11.68
CA PRO A 82 3.42 -1.56 11.52
C PRO A 82 3.20 -0.99 10.10
N TYR A 83 4.26 -0.49 9.46
CA TYR A 83 4.18 0.07 8.10
C TYR A 83 4.03 -1.04 7.06
N LEU A 84 4.77 -2.14 7.18
CA LEU A 84 4.62 -3.30 6.31
C LEU A 84 3.19 -3.87 6.38
N HIS A 85 2.63 -3.97 7.59
CA HIS A 85 1.25 -4.40 7.76
C HIS A 85 0.25 -3.42 7.10
N ALA A 86 0.42 -2.11 7.29
CA ALA A 86 -0.44 -1.11 6.66
C ALA A 86 -0.36 -1.18 5.13
N LEU A 87 0.85 -1.29 4.56
CA LEU A 87 1.06 -1.42 3.13
C LEU A 87 0.45 -2.71 2.56
N LYS A 88 0.57 -3.83 3.29
CA LYS A 88 -0.11 -5.08 2.90
C LYS A 88 -1.62 -4.87 2.80
N VAL A 89 -2.25 -4.20 3.76
CA VAL A 89 -3.69 -3.89 3.71
C VAL A 89 -4.04 -3.01 2.51
N LEU A 90 -3.17 -2.06 2.15
CA LEU A 90 -3.35 -1.24 0.95
C LEU A 90 -3.21 -2.07 -0.33
N ALA A 91 -2.26 -2.99 -0.41
CA ALA A 91 -2.13 -3.93 -1.52
C ALA A 91 -3.37 -4.85 -1.64
N ASP A 92 -3.81 -5.46 -0.54
CA ASP A 92 -5.00 -6.31 -0.48
C ASP A 92 -6.29 -5.55 -0.91
N SER A 93 -6.33 -4.24 -0.70
CA SER A 93 -7.43 -3.37 -1.10
C SER A 93 -7.29 -2.77 -2.50
N LYS A 94 -6.25 -3.14 -3.26
CA LYS A 94 -5.88 -2.64 -4.59
C LYS A 94 -5.42 -1.18 -4.63
N MET A 95 -5.13 -0.58 -3.48
CA MET A 95 -4.58 0.78 -3.41
C MET A 95 -3.13 0.83 -3.91
N LEU A 96 -2.40 -0.27 -3.74
CA LEU A 96 -1.05 -0.45 -4.25
C LEU A 96 -1.00 -1.56 -5.30
N VAL A 97 -0.02 -1.46 -6.19
CA VAL A 97 0.36 -2.49 -7.16
C VAL A 97 1.87 -2.68 -7.16
N PRO A 98 2.37 -3.86 -7.55
CA PRO A 98 3.78 -4.04 -7.85
C PRO A 98 4.25 -3.01 -8.86
N GLN A 99 5.48 -2.53 -8.70
CA GLN A 99 6.15 -1.77 -9.73
C GLN A 99 6.56 -2.74 -10.84
N GLU A 100 6.10 -2.50 -12.06
CA GLU A 100 6.61 -3.23 -13.22
C GLU A 100 8.08 -2.83 -13.40
N ALA A 101 8.94 -3.83 -13.66
CA ALA A 101 10.37 -3.64 -13.88
C ALA A 101 10.65 -2.80 -15.13
#